data_AF-A0AA36Y4Y8-F1
#
_entry.id   AF-A0AA36Y4Y8-F1
#
_cell.length_a   1.000
_cell.length_b   1.000
_cell.length_c   1.000
_cell.angle_alpha   90.00
_cell.angle_beta   90.00
_cell.angle_gamma   90.00
#
_symmetry.space_group_name_H-M   'P 1'
#
loop_
_entity.id
_entity.type
_entity.pdbx_description
1 polymer ?
#
loop_
_entity_poly.entity_id
_entity_poly.type
_entity_poly.pdbx_seq_one_letter_code
_entity_poly.pdbx_strand_id
1 'polypeptide(L)'
;MKKRLMTAAVMLSVMLAACGQGKAQASTAAAAESSAETETRERDDILTGGWSANQGSLLPEDNADAMKAFTAAVEGMTGYKYEVLAVLGSQPIAGTNYAYLCKGTAVVPDAEPSYLLVNVYEDLDGKAELRGTRELLPAAAAGMTAAWKYNSGDSAPQVNPAVQEVFEAALTGKVGSVYEPIAYIGGAGEPENSYTLLCGNRAVPNADRSFCLRTVQRKADGSAEVLDTEKLELGTELP
;
A
#
# COMPACT_ATOMS: atom_id res chain seq x y z
N MET A 1 30.03 -33.83 -43.91
CA MET A 1 31.51 -33.71 -43.97
C MET A 1 31.98 -32.75 -42.88
N LYS A 2 33.13 -33.08 -42.26
CA LYS A 2 34.00 -32.31 -41.34
C LYS A 2 33.55 -32.08 -39.88
N LYS A 3 34.27 -32.83 -39.04
CA LYS A 3 34.51 -32.81 -37.59
C LYS A 3 35.13 -31.47 -37.11
N ARG A 4 35.02 -31.15 -35.81
CA ARG A 4 36.15 -31.24 -34.83
C ARG A 4 35.78 -30.73 -33.42
N LEU A 5 36.27 -31.49 -32.43
CA LEU A 5 36.40 -31.18 -31.00
C LEU A 5 37.39 -30.03 -30.75
N MET A 6 37.32 -29.39 -29.56
CA MET A 6 38.49 -29.32 -28.66
C MET A 6 38.16 -28.84 -27.23
N THR A 7 38.64 -29.61 -26.27
CA THR A 7 38.78 -29.36 -24.83
C THR A 7 40.00 -28.48 -24.56
N ALA A 8 40.01 -27.67 -23.49
CA ALA A 8 41.24 -27.17 -22.88
C ALA A 8 41.09 -27.01 -21.37
N ALA A 9 41.92 -27.75 -20.63
CA ALA A 9 42.15 -27.63 -19.20
C ALA A 9 43.31 -26.66 -18.94
N VAL A 10 43.30 -25.94 -17.82
CA VAL A 10 44.46 -25.22 -17.30
C VAL A 10 44.63 -25.59 -15.83
N MET A 11 45.72 -26.30 -15.53
CA MET A 11 46.29 -26.42 -14.19
C MET A 11 47.33 -25.32 -13.99
N LEU A 12 47.44 -24.76 -12.79
CA LEU A 12 48.68 -24.17 -12.32
C LEU A 12 48.89 -24.45 -10.83
N SER A 13 49.86 -25.31 -10.56
CA SER A 13 50.38 -25.67 -9.25
C SER A 13 51.55 -24.77 -8.86
N VAL A 14 51.64 -24.34 -7.61
CA VAL A 14 52.88 -23.89 -6.97
C VAL A 14 52.99 -24.54 -5.59
N MET A 15 54.11 -25.22 -5.36
CA MET A 15 54.56 -25.74 -4.06
C MET A 15 55.66 -24.84 -3.48
N LEU A 16 55.87 -24.93 -2.16
CA LEU A 16 57.14 -24.98 -1.37
C LEU A 16 56.84 -24.41 0.05
N ALA A 17 56.88 -25.18 1.14
CA ALA A 17 58.01 -25.78 1.88
C ALA A 17 58.60 -24.87 2.98
N ALA A 18 58.54 -25.28 4.26
CA ALA A 18 59.69 -25.46 5.17
C ALA A 18 59.32 -25.46 6.68
N CYS A 19 60.17 -26.14 7.46
CA CYS A 19 59.98 -26.74 8.79
C CYS A 19 60.09 -25.80 10.02
N GLY A 20 59.54 -26.26 11.16
CA GLY A 20 59.97 -25.86 12.51
C GLY A 20 59.32 -26.69 13.63
N GLN A 21 60.11 -27.48 14.36
CA GLN A 21 59.71 -28.38 15.47
C GLN A 21 59.53 -27.64 16.81
N GLY A 22 58.50 -28.01 17.58
CA GLY A 22 58.36 -27.71 19.02
C GLY A 22 57.26 -28.56 19.65
N LYS A 23 57.61 -29.35 20.68
CA LYS A 23 56.82 -30.44 21.29
C LYS A 23 55.65 -29.96 22.18
N ALA A 24 54.61 -30.81 22.25
CA ALA A 24 53.73 -31.10 23.41
C ALA A 24 52.81 -29.95 23.90
N GLN A 25 51.52 -30.12 24.21
CA GLN A 25 50.64 -31.28 24.40
C GLN A 25 49.19 -30.78 24.46
N ALA A 26 48.30 -31.51 23.78
CA ALA A 26 46.84 -31.67 23.96
C ALA A 26 46.03 -30.61 24.75
N SER A 27 45.03 -30.02 24.07
CA SER A 27 43.65 -30.43 24.30
C SER A 27 42.77 -30.07 23.09
N THR A 28 42.03 -31.07 22.66
CA THR A 28 41.07 -31.12 21.56
C THR A 28 39.86 -30.25 21.85
N ALA A 29 39.37 -29.50 20.87
CA ALA A 29 37.94 -29.37 20.56
C ALA A 29 37.77 -28.63 19.23
N ALA A 30 37.02 -29.25 18.32
CA ALA A 30 36.71 -28.73 17.00
C ALA A 30 35.88 -27.43 17.08
N ALA A 31 36.29 -26.41 16.35
CA ALA A 31 35.43 -25.28 16.01
C ALA A 31 34.94 -25.50 14.57
N ALA A 32 33.73 -26.06 14.47
CA ALA A 32 32.91 -25.95 13.27
C ALA A 32 32.20 -24.59 13.29
N GLU A 33 32.09 -24.01 12.11
CA GLU A 33 31.58 -22.68 11.79
C GLU A 33 30.12 -22.49 12.24
N SER A 34 29.81 -21.30 12.74
CA SER A 34 28.45 -20.74 12.70
C SER A 34 28.57 -19.23 12.79
N SER A 35 28.84 -18.60 11.66
CA SER A 35 28.64 -17.18 11.42
C SER A 35 27.14 -16.88 11.50
N ALA A 36 26.67 -16.49 12.69
CA ALA A 36 25.37 -15.85 12.84
C ALA A 36 25.58 -14.34 12.69
N GLU A 37 25.48 -13.85 11.45
CA GLU A 37 25.30 -12.43 11.19
C GLU A 37 23.94 -12.02 11.77
N THR A 38 24.00 -11.34 12.91
CA THR A 38 22.85 -10.61 13.44
C THR A 38 22.69 -9.38 12.56
N GLU A 39 21.81 -9.47 11.56
CA GLU A 39 21.26 -8.28 10.90
C GLU A 39 20.44 -7.50 11.94
N THR A 40 21.11 -6.66 12.71
CA THR A 40 20.49 -5.49 13.30
C THR A 40 20.00 -4.62 12.14
N ARG A 41 18.71 -4.75 11.78
CA ARG A 41 18.02 -3.68 11.05
C ARG A 41 18.12 -2.44 11.90
N GLU A 42 19.00 -1.53 11.49
CA GLU A 42 19.02 -0.17 11.98
C GLU A 42 17.59 0.36 11.84
N ARG A 43 16.97 0.73 12.96
CA ARG A 43 15.75 1.52 12.92
C ARG A 43 16.17 2.83 12.29
N ASP A 44 15.74 3.04 11.06
CA ASP A 44 15.83 4.33 10.38
C ASP A 44 15.47 5.42 11.38
N ASP A 45 16.40 6.34 11.60
CA ASP A 45 16.11 7.58 12.30
C ASP A 45 14.88 8.19 11.62
N ILE A 46 13.76 8.13 12.33
CA ILE A 46 12.47 8.64 11.87
C ILE A 46 12.69 10.12 11.57
N LEU A 47 12.73 10.46 10.28
CA LEU A 47 12.65 11.84 9.81
C LEU A 47 11.27 12.36 10.22
N THR A 48 11.18 12.94 11.41
CA THR A 48 9.96 13.53 11.95
C THR A 48 9.52 14.69 11.05
N GLY A 49 8.27 14.65 10.58
CA GLY A 49 7.61 15.81 9.97
C GLY A 49 6.68 15.50 8.79
N GLY A 50 6.95 14.46 8.00
CA GLY A 50 6.16 14.13 6.81
C GLY A 50 5.28 12.89 6.95
N TRP A 51 4.19 12.83 6.19
CA TRP A 51 3.42 11.60 6.01
C TRP A 51 4.22 10.57 5.20
N SER A 52 4.22 9.33 5.67
CA SER A 52 4.75 8.17 4.97
C SER A 52 3.63 7.20 4.65
N ALA A 53 3.56 6.78 3.38
CA ALA A 53 2.65 5.72 2.96
C ALA A 53 3.10 4.36 3.51
N ASN A 54 2.14 3.52 3.87
CA ASN A 54 2.37 2.15 4.31
C ASN A 54 2.89 1.30 3.13
N GLN A 55 4.15 0.89 3.24
CA GLN A 55 4.83 0.07 2.24
C GLN A 55 4.55 -1.43 2.40
N GLY A 56 4.03 -1.85 3.54
CA GLY A 56 3.69 -3.24 3.85
C GLY A 56 2.26 -3.60 3.45
N SER A 57 1.68 -4.53 4.21
CA SER A 57 0.26 -4.88 4.11
C SER A 57 -0.60 -3.71 4.56
N LEU A 58 -1.62 -3.41 3.77
CA LEU A 58 -2.60 -2.37 4.09
C LEU A 58 -3.76 -2.92 4.92
N LEU A 59 -3.83 -4.23 5.13
CA LEU A 59 -4.95 -4.88 5.81
C LEU A 59 -5.00 -4.44 7.29
N PRO A 60 -6.19 -4.15 7.85
CA PRO A 60 -6.34 -3.75 9.25
C PRO A 60 -5.66 -4.71 10.24
N GLU A 61 -5.79 -6.03 10.03
CA GLU A 61 -5.24 -7.06 10.91
C GLU A 61 -3.70 -7.04 11.00
N ASP A 62 -3.02 -6.53 9.97
CA ASP A 62 -1.55 -6.43 9.92
C ASP A 62 -1.03 -5.10 10.50
N ASN A 63 -1.92 -4.22 10.95
CA ASN A 63 -1.61 -2.85 11.39
C ASN A 63 -2.15 -2.59 12.81
N ALA A 64 -1.77 -3.44 13.76
CA ALA A 64 -2.34 -3.48 15.11
C ALA A 64 -2.29 -2.14 15.87
N ASP A 65 -1.17 -1.41 15.82
CA ASP A 65 -1.03 -0.12 16.54
C ASP A 65 -1.98 0.94 15.98
N ALA A 66 -2.08 1.05 14.65
CA ALA A 66 -3.02 1.94 14.00
C ALA A 66 -4.47 1.55 14.36
N MET A 67 -4.81 0.26 14.29
CA MET A 67 -6.17 -0.19 14.64
C MET A 67 -6.53 0.02 16.10
N LYS A 68 -5.56 -0.06 17.01
CA LYS A 68 -5.75 0.32 18.42
C LYS A 68 -6.07 1.81 18.54
N ALA A 69 -5.29 2.68 17.91
CA ALA A 69 -5.55 4.12 17.89
C ALA A 69 -6.92 4.44 17.28
N PHE A 70 -7.28 3.82 16.16
CA PHE A 70 -8.58 3.99 15.53
C PHE A 70 -9.73 3.62 16.47
N THR A 71 -9.63 2.45 17.11
CA THR A 71 -10.65 1.94 18.05
C THR A 71 -10.85 2.91 19.21
N ALA A 72 -9.76 3.40 19.81
CA ALA A 72 -9.82 4.39 20.87
C ALA A 72 -10.44 5.73 20.40
N ALA A 73 -10.10 6.17 19.19
CA ALA A 73 -10.60 7.44 18.63
C ALA A 73 -12.10 7.43 18.32
N VAL A 74 -12.68 6.28 17.98
CA VAL A 74 -14.12 6.15 17.70
C VAL A 74 -14.92 5.60 18.88
N GLU A 75 -14.27 5.31 20.01
CA GLU A 75 -14.94 4.81 21.20
C GLU A 75 -15.98 5.82 21.70
N GLY A 76 -17.21 5.34 21.96
CA GLY A 76 -18.31 6.18 22.42
C GLY A 76 -18.95 7.07 21.35
N MET A 77 -18.45 7.10 20.11
CA MET A 77 -19.13 7.77 19.00
C MET A 77 -20.47 7.08 18.71
N THR A 78 -21.50 7.88 18.44
CA THR A 78 -22.84 7.40 18.08
C THR A 78 -23.34 8.12 16.83
N GLY A 79 -24.31 7.53 16.12
CA GLY A 79 -24.89 8.15 14.92
C GLY A 79 -24.10 7.94 13.63
N TYR A 80 -22.85 7.46 13.70
CA TYR A 80 -22.04 7.12 12.54
C TYR A 80 -21.15 5.91 12.82
N LYS A 81 -20.99 5.01 11.84
CA LYS A 81 -20.14 3.83 11.92
C LYS A 81 -19.05 3.91 10.86
N TYR A 82 -17.85 3.47 11.23
CA TYR A 82 -16.73 3.32 10.32
C TYR A 82 -16.31 1.85 10.25
N GLU A 83 -16.15 1.34 9.04
CA GLU A 83 -15.46 0.10 8.73
C GLU A 83 -14.10 0.46 8.14
N VAL A 84 -13.00 0.04 8.77
CA VAL A 84 -11.66 0.27 8.24
C VAL A 84 -11.37 -0.77 7.16
N LEU A 85 -11.07 -0.31 5.95
CA LEU A 85 -10.76 -1.16 4.80
C LEU A 85 -9.25 -1.27 4.57
N ALA A 86 -8.50 -0.20 4.88
CA ALA A 86 -7.04 -0.19 4.75
C ALA A 86 -6.38 0.85 5.66
N VAL A 87 -5.17 0.54 6.15
CA VAL A 87 -4.28 1.50 6.83
C VAL A 87 -3.27 2.03 5.81
N LEU A 88 -3.47 3.27 5.39
CA LEU A 88 -2.77 3.87 4.26
C LEU A 88 -1.39 4.42 4.63
N GLY A 89 -1.18 4.86 5.87
CA GLY A 89 0.11 5.41 6.28
C GLY A 89 0.08 6.08 7.63
N SER A 90 1.21 6.68 8.00
CA SER A 90 1.38 7.36 9.28
C SER A 90 2.31 8.57 9.15
N GLN A 91 2.24 9.44 10.15
CA GLN A 91 3.13 10.57 10.33
C GLN A 91 3.55 10.63 11.81
N PRO A 92 4.81 10.28 12.13
CA PRO A 92 5.33 10.40 13.48
C PRO A 92 5.60 11.88 13.83
N ILE A 93 5.03 12.31 14.96
CA ILE A 93 5.16 13.65 15.55
C ILE A 93 5.38 13.52 17.08
N ALA A 94 4.87 14.44 17.90
CA ALA A 94 4.74 14.23 19.34
C ALA A 94 3.55 13.27 19.62
N GLY A 95 3.70 12.01 19.21
CA GLY A 95 2.60 11.05 19.00
C GLY A 95 2.62 10.55 17.55
N THR A 96 1.51 10.01 17.07
CA THR A 96 1.42 9.50 15.69
C THR A 96 0.10 9.89 15.07
N ASN A 97 0.13 10.48 13.87
CA ASN A 97 -1.06 10.52 13.03
C ASN A 97 -1.10 9.24 12.16
N TYR A 98 -2.28 8.70 11.96
CA TYR A 98 -2.56 7.57 11.09
C TYR A 98 -3.60 7.96 10.03
N ALA A 99 -3.49 7.38 8.84
CA ALA A 99 -4.42 7.58 7.73
C ALA A 99 -5.09 6.25 7.36
N TYR A 100 -6.41 6.25 7.25
CA TYR A 100 -7.22 5.06 6.97
C TYR A 100 -8.10 5.30 5.75
N LEU A 101 -8.30 4.27 4.94
CA LEU A 101 -9.47 4.17 4.09
C LEU A 101 -10.59 3.56 4.94
N CYS A 102 -11.69 4.28 5.09
CA CYS A 102 -12.88 3.78 5.77
C CYS A 102 -14.10 3.79 4.87
N LYS A 103 -14.99 2.82 5.06
CA LYS A 103 -16.38 2.89 4.62
C LYS A 103 -17.22 3.40 5.79
N GLY A 104 -17.78 4.59 5.66
CA GLY A 104 -18.59 5.26 6.66
C GLY A 104 -20.08 5.09 6.39
N THR A 105 -20.91 4.97 7.42
CA THR A 105 -22.38 4.92 7.26
C THR A 105 -23.07 5.56 8.47
N ALA A 106 -24.03 6.45 8.20
CA ALA A 106 -24.86 7.03 9.25
C ALA A 106 -25.77 5.95 9.87
N VAL A 107 -26.00 6.03 11.18
CA VAL A 107 -26.87 5.08 11.90
C VAL A 107 -28.32 5.52 11.79
N VAL A 108 -28.84 5.50 10.57
CA VAL A 108 -30.25 5.74 10.23
C VAL A 108 -30.70 4.69 9.20
N PRO A 109 -32.01 4.41 9.10
CA PRO A 109 -32.51 3.49 8.08
C PRO A 109 -32.08 3.92 6.67
N ASP A 110 -31.72 2.93 5.84
CA ASP A 110 -31.43 3.10 4.41
C ASP A 110 -30.29 4.09 4.08
N ALA A 111 -29.41 4.38 5.05
CA ALA A 111 -28.24 5.23 4.81
C ALA A 111 -27.30 4.59 3.77
N GLU A 112 -27.01 5.32 2.69
CA GLU A 112 -25.96 4.93 1.75
C GLU A 112 -24.59 5.17 2.39
N PRO A 113 -23.60 4.28 2.15
CA PRO A 113 -22.26 4.47 2.68
C PRO A 113 -21.51 5.55 1.91
N SER A 114 -20.49 6.12 2.54
CA SER A 114 -19.45 6.90 1.87
C SER A 114 -18.07 6.29 2.10
N TYR A 115 -17.12 6.58 1.23
CA TYR A 115 -15.72 6.21 1.43
C TYR A 115 -14.90 7.42 1.80
N LEU A 116 -14.10 7.26 2.84
CA LEU A 116 -13.45 8.35 3.54
C LEU A 116 -11.97 8.06 3.70
N LEU A 117 -11.12 9.06 3.44
CA LEU A 117 -9.83 9.16 4.11
C LEU A 117 -10.12 9.66 5.52
N VAL A 118 -9.76 8.88 6.54
CA VAL A 118 -9.92 9.24 7.95
C VAL A 118 -8.54 9.42 8.54
N ASN A 119 -8.31 10.53 9.26
CA ASN A 119 -7.11 10.73 10.04
C ASN A 119 -7.40 10.63 11.53
N VAL A 120 -6.56 9.87 12.23
CA VAL A 120 -6.59 9.72 13.70
C VAL A 120 -5.24 10.14 14.24
N TYR A 121 -5.23 10.91 15.31
CA TYR A 121 -4.04 11.20 16.09
C TYR A 121 -4.05 10.34 17.36
N GLU A 122 -2.92 9.74 17.69
CA GLU A 122 -2.64 9.10 18.98
C GLU A 122 -1.54 9.88 19.70
N ASP A 123 -1.77 10.26 20.96
CA ASP A 123 -0.75 10.88 21.80
C ASP A 123 0.24 9.87 22.38
N LEU A 124 1.27 10.34 23.07
CA LEU A 124 2.30 9.48 23.66
C LEU A 124 1.79 8.60 24.81
N ASP A 125 0.61 8.89 25.37
CA ASP A 125 -0.05 8.11 26.41
C ASP A 125 -1.04 7.07 25.83
N GLY A 126 -1.19 7.03 24.51
CA GLY A 126 -2.09 6.11 23.80
C GLY A 126 -3.55 6.56 23.77
N LYS A 127 -3.85 7.83 24.08
CA LYS A 127 -5.18 8.40 23.84
C LYS A 127 -5.26 8.83 22.38
N ALA A 128 -6.39 8.56 21.75
CA ALA A 128 -6.56 8.85 20.34
C ALA A 128 -7.83 9.65 20.06
N GLU A 129 -7.80 10.45 18.99
CA GLU A 129 -8.91 11.27 18.54
C GLU A 129 -8.99 11.32 17.01
N LEU A 130 -10.21 11.38 16.48
CA LEU A 130 -10.44 11.62 15.07
C LEU A 130 -10.10 13.08 14.75
N ARG A 131 -9.21 13.30 13.79
CA ARG A 131 -8.70 14.63 13.42
C ARG A 131 -9.36 15.22 12.19
N GLY A 132 -9.78 14.37 11.26
CA GLY A 132 -10.39 14.82 10.02
C GLY A 132 -10.88 13.66 9.19
N THR A 133 -11.85 13.96 8.33
CA THR A 133 -12.33 13.04 7.30
C THR A 133 -12.43 13.77 5.98
N ARG A 134 -12.10 13.08 4.89
CA ARG A 134 -12.30 13.54 3.53
C ARG A 134 -13.03 12.49 2.72
N GLU A 135 -14.14 12.87 2.11
CA GLU A 135 -14.83 12.05 1.12
C GLU A 135 -13.98 11.82 -0.13
N LEU A 136 -13.97 10.56 -0.59
CA LEU A 136 -13.09 10.08 -1.67
C LEU A 136 -13.77 9.91 -3.00
N LEU A 137 -15.09 10.10 -3.10
CA LEU A 137 -15.73 10.21 -4.40
C LEU A 137 -15.72 11.68 -4.81
N PRO A 138 -15.16 12.03 -5.97
CA PRO A 138 -15.15 13.41 -6.41
C PRO A 138 -16.59 13.87 -6.66
N ALA A 139 -17.06 14.86 -5.89
CA ALA A 139 -18.36 15.49 -6.14
C ALA A 139 -18.42 16.14 -7.55
N ALA A 140 -17.26 16.41 -8.15
CA ALA A 140 -17.11 16.98 -9.48
C ALA A 140 -15.73 16.60 -10.08
N ALA A 141 -15.61 15.43 -10.69
CA ALA A 141 -14.58 15.30 -11.73
C ALA A 141 -15.08 16.05 -12.97
N ALA A 142 -14.18 16.79 -13.63
CA ALA A 142 -14.52 17.79 -14.64
C ALA A 142 -15.39 17.20 -15.76
N GLY A 143 -16.60 17.76 -15.95
CA GLY A 143 -17.51 17.39 -17.04
C GLY A 143 -18.67 16.44 -16.69
N MET A 144 -18.89 16.14 -15.41
CA MET A 144 -19.91 15.16 -14.99
C MET A 144 -21.27 15.79 -14.62
N THR A 145 -22.35 15.25 -15.18
CA THR A 145 -23.74 15.53 -14.80
C THR A 145 -24.15 14.58 -13.66
N ALA A 146 -24.72 15.10 -12.58
CA ALA A 146 -25.01 14.38 -11.34
C ALA A 146 -25.70 13.01 -11.52
N ALA A 147 -24.96 11.91 -11.31
CA ALA A 147 -25.47 10.54 -11.08
C ALA A 147 -24.44 9.57 -10.44
N TRP A 148 -23.31 10.08 -9.93
CA TRP A 148 -22.29 9.24 -9.29
C TRP A 148 -22.74 8.78 -7.91
N LYS A 149 -22.49 7.51 -7.59
CA LYS A 149 -22.82 6.91 -6.30
C LYS A 149 -21.63 6.15 -5.74
N TYR A 150 -21.54 6.15 -4.41
CA TYR A 150 -20.63 5.27 -3.70
C TYR A 150 -21.01 3.80 -3.93
N ASN A 151 -20.00 2.94 -3.98
CA ASN A 151 -20.20 1.50 -4.02
C ASN A 151 -20.77 1.01 -2.68
N SER A 152 -22.04 0.61 -2.66
CA SER A 152 -22.67 0.08 -1.45
C SER A 152 -22.29 -1.36 -1.15
N GLY A 153 -21.80 -2.11 -2.14
CA GLY A 153 -21.35 -3.49 -2.01
C GLY A 153 -19.96 -3.64 -1.40
N ASP A 154 -19.37 -4.81 -1.58
CA ASP A 154 -17.97 -5.08 -1.23
C ASP A 154 -17.06 -4.29 -2.18
N SER A 155 -16.12 -3.56 -1.60
CA SER A 155 -15.20 -2.67 -2.32
C SER A 155 -14.02 -3.39 -2.93
N ALA A 156 -13.76 -4.65 -2.60
CA ALA A 156 -12.58 -5.32 -3.07
C ALA A 156 -12.60 -5.46 -4.61
N PRO A 157 -11.53 -5.09 -5.34
CA PRO A 157 -11.55 -5.11 -6.80
C PRO A 157 -11.89 -6.48 -7.38
N GLN A 158 -11.43 -7.56 -6.74
CA GLN A 158 -11.62 -8.94 -7.17
C GLN A 158 -13.08 -9.42 -7.16
N VAL A 159 -13.95 -8.80 -6.34
CA VAL A 159 -15.39 -9.13 -6.34
C VAL A 159 -16.19 -8.26 -7.32
N ASN A 160 -15.51 -7.30 -7.97
CA ASN A 160 -16.08 -6.38 -8.95
C ASN A 160 -15.41 -6.58 -10.33
N PRO A 161 -15.56 -7.76 -10.98
CA PRO A 161 -14.79 -8.13 -12.17
C PRO A 161 -14.99 -7.19 -13.36
N ALA A 162 -16.18 -6.62 -13.55
CA ALA A 162 -16.43 -5.64 -14.60
C ALA A 162 -15.63 -4.35 -14.40
N VAL A 163 -15.47 -3.91 -13.14
CA VAL A 163 -14.66 -2.74 -12.78
C VAL A 163 -13.18 -3.03 -13.03
N GLN A 164 -12.72 -4.21 -12.62
CA GLN A 164 -11.34 -4.65 -12.82
C GLN A 164 -11.00 -4.74 -14.32
N GLU A 165 -11.89 -5.30 -15.13
CA GLU A 165 -11.70 -5.39 -16.58
C GLU A 165 -11.53 -4.01 -17.22
N VAL A 166 -12.37 -3.03 -16.86
CA VAL A 166 -12.26 -1.66 -17.38
C VAL A 166 -10.98 -1.00 -16.91
N PHE A 167 -10.60 -1.19 -15.65
CA PHE A 167 -9.35 -0.65 -15.10
C PHE A 167 -8.11 -1.19 -15.82
N GLU A 168 -8.02 -2.51 -16.00
CA GLU A 168 -6.91 -3.16 -16.69
C GLU A 168 -6.85 -2.76 -18.18
N ALA A 169 -8.00 -2.72 -18.86
CA ALA A 169 -8.09 -2.28 -20.24
C ALA A 169 -7.64 -0.80 -20.39
N ALA A 170 -8.03 0.08 -19.46
CA ALA A 170 -7.64 1.49 -19.48
C ALA A 170 -6.13 1.72 -19.31
N LEU A 171 -5.44 0.80 -18.64
CA LEU A 171 -3.99 0.86 -18.41
C LEU A 171 -3.17 0.04 -19.40
N THR A 172 -3.82 -0.77 -20.24
CA THR A 172 -3.15 -1.59 -21.24
C THR A 172 -2.33 -0.73 -22.20
N GLY A 173 -1.05 -1.07 -22.38
CA GLY A 173 -0.13 -0.35 -23.24
C GLY A 173 0.38 1.00 -22.69
N LYS A 174 -0.04 1.40 -21.48
CA LYS A 174 0.54 2.55 -20.78
C LYS A 174 1.86 2.14 -20.13
N VAL A 175 2.88 2.98 -20.26
CA VAL A 175 4.20 2.81 -19.62
C VAL A 175 4.38 3.83 -18.50
N GLY A 176 5.19 3.49 -17.50
CA GLY A 176 5.48 4.37 -16.36
C GLY A 176 4.98 3.77 -15.05
N SER A 177 4.20 4.56 -14.30
CA SER A 177 3.78 4.18 -12.95
C SER A 177 2.92 2.92 -12.92
N VAL A 178 3.14 2.12 -11.87
CA VAL A 178 2.42 0.88 -11.59
C VAL A 178 1.30 1.20 -10.62
N TYR A 179 0.09 0.74 -10.96
CA TYR A 179 -1.11 0.97 -10.16
C TYR A 179 -1.67 -0.37 -9.68
N GLU A 180 -1.93 -0.45 -8.38
CA GLU A 180 -2.51 -1.59 -7.70
C GLU A 180 -3.87 -1.16 -7.12
N PRO A 181 -5.01 -1.65 -7.65
CA PRO A 181 -6.31 -1.26 -7.13
C PRO A 181 -6.49 -1.83 -5.72
N ILE A 182 -6.92 -0.98 -4.78
CA ILE A 182 -7.15 -1.33 -3.37
C ILE A 182 -8.65 -1.47 -3.10
N ALA A 183 -9.44 -0.51 -3.58
CA ALA A 183 -10.88 -0.48 -3.34
C ALA A 183 -11.62 0.21 -4.50
N TYR A 184 -12.74 -0.36 -4.91
CA TYR A 184 -13.73 0.28 -5.76
C TYR A 184 -14.61 1.22 -4.90
N ILE A 185 -14.44 2.52 -5.13
CA ILE A 185 -15.03 3.59 -4.31
C ILE A 185 -16.45 3.90 -4.74
N GLY A 186 -16.69 3.98 -6.06
CA GLY A 186 -17.98 4.37 -6.60
C GLY A 186 -17.89 4.72 -8.08
N GLY A 187 -19.02 5.00 -8.70
CA GLY A 187 -19.11 5.14 -10.14
C GLY A 187 -20.38 5.82 -10.60
N ALA A 188 -20.38 6.19 -11.88
CA ALA A 188 -21.59 6.29 -12.68
C ALA A 188 -21.64 5.01 -13.52
N GLY A 189 -22.56 4.10 -13.16
CA GLY A 189 -22.74 2.80 -13.83
C GLY A 189 -23.23 2.95 -15.27
N GLU A 190 -24.02 2.01 -15.76
CA GLU A 190 -24.62 2.16 -17.09
C GLU A 190 -25.54 3.39 -17.17
N PRO A 191 -25.48 4.20 -18.25
CA PRO A 191 -24.68 4.00 -19.46
C PRO A 191 -23.24 4.56 -19.43
N GLU A 192 -22.85 5.31 -18.40
CA GLU A 192 -21.56 6.01 -18.34
C GLU A 192 -20.36 5.09 -18.13
N ASN A 193 -20.58 3.89 -17.56
CA ASN A 193 -19.58 2.85 -17.30
C ASN A 193 -18.26 3.39 -16.74
N SER A 194 -18.38 4.31 -15.78
CA SER A 194 -17.29 5.05 -15.18
C SER A 194 -17.12 4.68 -13.72
N TYR A 195 -15.88 4.40 -13.33
CA TYR A 195 -15.55 3.82 -12.03
C TYR A 195 -14.36 4.55 -11.43
N THR A 196 -14.45 4.91 -10.16
CA THR A 196 -13.34 5.44 -9.36
C THR A 196 -12.84 4.37 -8.39
N LEU A 197 -11.54 4.13 -8.42
CA LEU A 197 -10.85 3.22 -7.50
C LEU A 197 -9.81 3.99 -6.69
N LEU A 198 -9.64 3.63 -5.43
CA LEU A 198 -8.40 3.96 -4.72
C LEU A 198 -7.32 2.98 -5.17
N CYS A 199 -6.18 3.50 -5.58
CA CYS A 199 -5.04 2.71 -6.01
C CYS A 199 -3.80 3.02 -5.17
N GLY A 200 -3.02 1.98 -4.87
CA GLY A 200 -1.60 2.13 -4.58
C GLY A 200 -0.88 2.46 -5.89
N ASN A 201 0.00 3.45 -5.87
CA ASN A 201 0.74 3.92 -7.03
C ASN A 201 2.24 3.91 -6.73
N ARG A 202 3.03 3.23 -7.56
CA ARG A 202 4.49 3.30 -7.54
C ARG A 202 4.97 3.91 -8.85
N ALA A 203 5.77 4.98 -8.78
CA ALA A 203 6.27 5.68 -9.98
C ALA A 203 7.02 4.75 -10.96
N VAL A 204 7.69 3.74 -10.41
CA VAL A 204 8.30 2.58 -11.07
C VAL A 204 8.15 1.36 -10.14
N PRO A 205 8.29 0.10 -10.61
CA PRO A 205 8.01 -1.09 -9.80
C PRO A 205 8.66 -1.14 -8.40
N ASN A 206 9.87 -0.57 -8.26
CA ASN A 206 10.63 -0.59 -7.00
C ASN A 206 10.57 0.74 -6.21
N ALA A 207 9.78 1.72 -6.66
CA ALA A 207 9.60 2.97 -5.93
C ALA A 207 8.64 2.79 -4.75
N ASP A 208 8.74 3.67 -3.77
CA ASP A 208 7.78 3.72 -2.67
C ASP A 208 6.36 3.93 -3.19
N ARG A 209 5.42 3.25 -2.53
CA ARG A 209 4.00 3.40 -2.74
C ARG A 209 3.57 4.80 -2.33
N SER A 210 2.72 5.38 -3.14
CA SER A 210 1.84 6.53 -2.85
C SER A 210 0.40 6.10 -3.16
N PHE A 211 -0.58 6.99 -2.98
CA PHE A 211 -1.98 6.67 -3.30
C PHE A 211 -2.58 7.67 -4.26
N CYS A 212 -3.52 7.21 -5.07
CA CYS A 212 -4.33 8.06 -5.92
C CYS A 212 -5.75 7.51 -6.07
N LEU A 213 -6.69 8.40 -6.36
CA LEU A 213 -7.98 8.03 -6.91
C LEU A 213 -7.83 7.97 -8.44
N ARG A 214 -8.24 6.85 -9.02
CA ARG A 214 -8.16 6.61 -10.45
C ARG A 214 -9.57 6.46 -11.00
N THR A 215 -9.95 7.34 -11.90
CA THR A 215 -11.25 7.27 -12.59
C THR A 215 -11.04 6.71 -13.98
N VAL A 216 -11.71 5.59 -14.28
CA VAL A 216 -11.65 4.89 -15.56
C VAL A 216 -13.04 4.79 -16.16
N GLN A 217 -13.13 4.73 -17.49
CA GLN A 217 -14.38 4.61 -18.21
C GLN A 217 -14.28 3.59 -19.34
N ARG A 218 -15.35 2.82 -19.54
CA ARG A 218 -15.59 2.11 -20.80
C ARG A 218 -16.39 2.98 -21.76
N LYS A 219 -15.86 3.16 -22.96
CA LYS A 219 -16.52 3.88 -24.06
C LYS A 219 -17.52 3.01 -24.79
N ALA A 220 -18.41 3.65 -25.54
CA ALA A 220 -19.41 2.98 -26.37
C ALA A 220 -18.81 2.05 -27.44
N ASP A 221 -17.57 2.28 -27.88
CA ASP A 221 -16.85 1.43 -28.82
C ASP A 221 -16.19 0.18 -28.17
N GLY A 222 -16.38 0.01 -26.86
CA GLY A 222 -15.82 -1.08 -26.07
C GLY A 222 -14.42 -0.83 -25.53
N SER A 223 -13.72 0.22 -25.98
CA SER A 223 -12.41 0.61 -25.45
C SER A 223 -12.54 1.21 -24.04
N ALA A 224 -11.44 1.26 -23.30
CA ALA A 224 -11.39 1.86 -21.97
C ALA A 224 -10.31 2.92 -21.87
N GLU A 225 -10.53 3.93 -21.04
CA GLU A 225 -9.55 4.99 -20.77
C GLU A 225 -9.52 5.43 -19.32
N VAL A 226 -8.44 6.13 -18.96
CA VAL A 226 -8.33 6.85 -17.70
C VAL A 226 -8.86 8.26 -17.92
N LEU A 227 -9.94 8.61 -17.23
CA LEU A 227 -10.53 9.94 -17.26
C LEU A 227 -9.80 10.91 -16.34
N ASP A 228 -9.43 10.45 -15.15
CA ASP A 228 -8.80 11.28 -14.13
C ASP A 228 -7.86 10.49 -13.23
N THR A 229 -6.87 11.18 -12.68
CA THR A 229 -5.94 10.65 -11.69
C THR A 229 -5.67 11.72 -10.65
N GLU A 230 -6.30 11.58 -9.49
CA GLU A 230 -6.13 12.51 -8.39
C GLU A 230 -5.14 11.91 -7.38
N LYS A 231 -4.03 12.60 -7.14
CA LYS A 231 -3.10 12.20 -6.06
C LYS A 231 -3.82 12.32 -4.72
N LEU A 232 -3.77 11.29 -3.90
CA LEU A 232 -4.32 11.31 -2.55
C LEU A 232 -3.23 11.70 -1.55
N GLU A 233 -3.32 12.91 -1.01
CA GLU A 233 -2.53 13.33 0.14
C GLU A 233 -3.11 12.70 1.42
N LEU A 234 -2.26 12.09 2.25
CA LEU A 234 -2.70 11.32 3.42
C LEU A 234 -3.13 12.16 4.60
N GLY A 235 -2.66 13.41 4.69
CA GLY A 235 -3.12 14.35 5.70
C GLY A 235 -4.30 15.16 5.17
N THR A 236 -5.42 15.13 5.88
CA THR A 236 -6.44 16.15 5.71
C THR A 236 -5.92 17.45 6.30
N GLU A 237 -6.01 18.55 5.55
CA GLU A 237 -5.79 19.88 6.14
C GLU A 237 -6.77 20.05 7.31
N LEU A 238 -6.24 20.33 8.50
CA LEU A 238 -7.08 20.72 9.63
C LEU A 238 -7.66 22.10 9.27
N PRO A 239 -8.98 22.33 9.44
CA PRO A 239 -9.54 23.66 9.33
C PRO A 239 -8.96 24.63 10.38
#